data_AF-A0A3C1S2D3-F1
#
_entry.id   AF-A0A3C1S2D3-F1
#
_cell.length_a   1.000
_cell.length_b   1.000
_cell.length_c   1.000
_cell.angle_alpha   90.00
_cell.angle_beta   90.00
_cell.angle_gamma   90.00
#
_symmetry.space_group_name_H-M   'P 1'
#
loop_
_entity.id
_entity.type
_entity.pdbx_description
1 polymer ?
#
loop_
_entity_poly.entity_id
_entity_poly.type
_entity_poly.pdbx_seq_one_letter_code
_entity_poly.pdbx_strand_id
1 'polypeptide(L)'
;MEGFSGFSSFRIGIWVISLFFWGLSGWLFAFFNSKGKPYRFTILAPLFMGFFQLLIYVLDSRKSNINGFNIKVIINLLLILIITILYFKLRDNERAN
;
A
#
# COMPACT_ATOMS: atom_id res chain seq x y z
N MET A 1 -10.62 18.46 -24.27
CA MET A 1 -9.34 18.00 -23.70
C MET A 1 -9.59 16.63 -23.13
N GLU A 2 -9.13 15.58 -23.81
CA GLU A 2 -9.34 14.21 -23.37
C GLU A 2 -8.54 14.00 -22.07
N GLY A 3 -9.23 13.59 -21.01
CA GLY A 3 -8.63 13.33 -19.71
C GLY A 3 -7.65 12.15 -19.79
N PHE A 4 -6.60 12.18 -18.98
CA PHE A 4 -5.63 11.08 -18.90
C PHE A 4 -5.99 10.17 -17.72
N SER A 5 -6.20 8.88 -18.00
CA SER A 5 -6.35 7.84 -16.99
C SER A 5 -7.41 8.20 -15.93
N GLY A 6 -8.50 8.89 -16.28
CA GLY A 6 -9.56 9.34 -15.37
C GLY A 6 -9.34 10.69 -14.65
N PHE A 7 -8.23 11.39 -14.91
CA PHE A 7 -7.96 12.75 -14.41
C PHE A 7 -8.41 13.81 -15.42
N SER A 8 -8.79 14.99 -14.94
CA SER A 8 -9.21 16.12 -15.79
C SER A 8 -8.09 16.66 -16.69
N SER A 9 -6.82 16.44 -16.32
CA SER A 9 -5.67 16.70 -17.19
C SER A 9 -4.49 15.79 -16.84
N PHE A 10 -3.60 15.59 -17.81
CA PHE A 10 -2.35 14.85 -17.61
C PHE A 10 -1.49 15.43 -16.48
N ARG A 11 -1.41 16.77 -16.38
CA ARG A 11 -0.68 17.47 -15.32
C ARG A 11 -1.17 17.06 -13.94
N ILE A 12 -2.48 17.00 -13.74
CA ILE A 12 -3.08 16.62 -12.45
C ILE A 12 -2.77 15.15 -12.13
N GLY A 13 -2.82 14.27 -13.12
CA GLY A 13 -2.45 12.86 -12.95
C GLY A 13 -1.01 12.68 -12.46
N ILE A 14 -0.04 13.36 -13.09
CA ILE A 14 1.36 13.34 -12.64
C ILE A 14 1.47 13.82 -11.21
N TRP A 15 0.88 14.97 -10.87
CA TRP A 15 0.95 15.53 -9.52
C TRP A 15 0.43 14.55 -8.46
N VAL A 16 -0.72 13.92 -8.70
CA VAL A 16 -1.30 12.95 -7.76
C VAL A 16 -0.43 11.70 -7.64
N ILE A 17 0.05 11.15 -8.75
CA ILE A 17 0.95 9.97 -8.76
C ILE A 17 2.24 10.28 -8.00
N SER A 18 2.86 11.44 -8.24
CA SER A 18 4.07 11.87 -7.54
C SER A 18 3.85 12.03 -6.03
N LEU A 19 2.71 12.60 -5.60
CA LEU A 19 2.39 12.71 -4.17
C LEU A 19 2.29 11.32 -3.50
N PHE A 20 1.62 10.37 -4.15
CA PHE A 20 1.51 9.01 -3.64
C PHE A 20 2.87 8.31 -3.59
N PHE A 21 3.71 8.51 -4.62
CA PHE A 21 5.06 7.95 -4.65
C PHE A 21 5.94 8.47 -3.50
N TRP A 22 5.91 9.78 -3.24
CA TRP A 22 6.63 10.38 -2.12
C TRP A 22 6.10 9.92 -0.77
N GLY A 23 4.77 9.91 -0.59
CA GLY A 23 4.15 9.40 0.64
C GLY A 23 4.51 7.95 0.91
N LEU A 24 4.49 7.11 -0.11
CA LEU A 24 4.89 5.69 -0.01
C LEU A 24 6.36 5.52 0.35
N SER A 25 7.23 6.36 -0.20
CA SER A 25 8.65 6.37 0.15
C SER A 25 8.85 6.68 1.64
N GLY A 26 8.11 7.65 2.18
CA GLY A 26 8.11 7.97 3.62
C GLY A 26 7.68 6.77 4.49
N TRP A 27 6.58 6.11 4.13
CA TRP A 27 6.13 4.90 4.83
C TRP A 27 7.10 3.73 4.69
N LEU A 28 7.75 3.57 3.55
CA LEU A 28 8.77 2.56 3.31
C LEU A 28 10.01 2.79 4.21
N PHE A 29 10.49 4.03 4.31
CA PHE A 29 11.54 4.38 5.26
C PHE A 29 11.12 4.16 6.71
N ALA A 30 9.88 4.50 7.08
CA ALA A 30 9.35 4.21 8.41
C ALA A 30 9.34 2.70 8.71
N PHE A 31 8.95 1.88 7.74
CA PHE A 31 8.96 0.42 7.87
C PHE A 31 10.37 -0.13 8.10
N PHE A 32 11.36 0.33 7.34
CA PHE A 32 12.75 -0.07 7.53
C PHE A 32 13.33 0.40 8.87
N ASN A 33 13.03 1.64 9.27
CA ASN A 33 13.49 2.20 10.54
C ASN A 33 12.82 1.55 11.78
N SER A 34 11.65 0.93 11.61
CA SER A 34 10.94 0.24 12.68
C SER A 34 11.41 -1.21 12.92
N LYS A 35 12.51 -1.65 12.32
CA LYS A 35 13.05 -3.01 12.48
C LYS A 35 13.21 -3.36 13.97
N GLY A 36 12.66 -4.51 14.36
CA GLY A 36 12.68 -5.00 15.76
C GLY A 36 11.61 -4.41 16.67
N LYS A 37 10.83 -3.43 16.22
CA LYS A 37 9.75 -2.83 17.02
C LYS A 37 8.42 -3.56 16.81
N PRO A 38 7.59 -3.71 17.85
CA PRO A 38 6.34 -4.48 17.78
C PRO A 38 5.32 -3.86 16.80
N TYR A 39 5.31 -2.53 16.67
CA TYR A 39 4.39 -1.81 15.79
C TYR A 39 4.79 -1.81 14.30
N ARG A 40 5.90 -2.46 13.93
CA ARG A 40 6.40 -2.50 12.55
C ARG A 40 5.35 -2.97 11.54
N PHE A 41 4.55 -3.96 11.93
CA PHE A 41 3.51 -4.50 11.06
C PHE A 41 2.33 -3.54 10.86
N THR A 42 2.07 -2.64 11.81
CA THR A 42 1.06 -1.60 11.66
C THR A 42 1.43 -0.61 10.54
N ILE A 43 2.73 -0.40 10.28
CA ILE A 43 3.22 0.47 9.19
C ILE A 43 2.91 -0.13 7.80
N LEU A 44 2.75 -1.46 7.71
CA LEU A 44 2.34 -2.08 6.44
C LEU A 44 0.95 -1.62 6.00
N ALA A 45 0.08 -1.23 6.93
CA ALA A 45 -1.27 -0.79 6.61
C ALA A 45 -1.31 0.45 5.69
N PRO A 46 -0.72 1.60 6.07
CA PRO A 46 -0.67 2.75 5.17
C PRO A 46 0.17 2.48 3.93
N LEU A 47 1.19 1.61 4.00
CA LEU A 47 2.06 1.28 2.87
C LEU A 47 1.29 0.51 1.78
N PHE A 48 0.56 -0.54 2.14
CA PHE A 48 -0.28 -1.29 1.20
C PHE A 48 -1.49 -0.50 0.75
N MET A 49 -2.12 0.30 1.62
CA MET A 49 -3.23 1.15 1.24
C MET A 49 -2.81 2.19 0.19
N GLY A 50 -1.69 2.86 0.42
CA GLY A 50 -1.13 3.83 -0.52
C GLY A 50 -0.72 3.18 -1.84
N PHE A 51 -0.11 2.00 -1.78
CA PHE A 51 0.32 1.27 -2.98
C PHE A 51 -0.86 0.81 -3.83
N PHE A 52 -1.89 0.25 -3.19
CA PHE A 52 -3.12 -0.14 -3.86
C PHE A 52 -3.82 1.07 -4.52
N GLN A 53 -3.86 2.20 -3.81
CA GLN A 53 -4.44 3.43 -4.35
C GLN A 53 -3.62 3.98 -5.54
N LEU A 54 -2.28 3.90 -5.47
CA LEU A 54 -1.39 4.25 -6.56
C LEU A 54 -1.66 3.38 -7.80
N LEU A 55 -1.81 2.07 -7.62
CA LEU A 55 -2.16 1.15 -8.72
C LEU A 55 -3.48 1.53 -9.37
N ILE A 56 -4.49 1.92 -8.60
CA ILE A 56 -5.77 2.39 -9.14
C ILE A 56 -5.60 3.63 -10.02
N TYR A 57 -4.73 4.56 -9.63
CA TYR A 57 -4.48 5.76 -10.43
C TYR A 57 -3.67 5.48 -11.70
N VAL A 58 -2.71 4.56 -11.63
CA VAL A 58 -1.87 4.18 -12.78
C VAL A 58 -2.66 3.34 -13.80
N LEU A 59 -3.52 2.43 -13.32
CA LEU A 59 -4.31 1.51 -14.15
C LEU A 59 -5.68 2.06 -14.57
N ASP A 60 -5.97 3.33 -14.31
CA ASP A 60 -7.30 3.96 -14.50
C ASP A 60 -8.48 3.15 -13.94
N SER A 61 -8.28 2.38 -12.87
CA SER A 61 -9.31 1.46 -12.35
C SER A 61 -10.26 2.12 -11.36
N ARG A 62 -10.45 3.45 -11.47
CA ARG A 62 -11.19 4.24 -10.47
C ARG A 62 -12.68 3.92 -10.39
N LYS A 63 -13.27 3.51 -11.50
CA LYS A 63 -14.69 3.13 -11.55
C LYS A 63 -14.92 1.65 -11.18
N SER A 64 -13.87 0.89 -10.92
CA SER A 64 -13.98 -0.51 -10.52
C SER A 64 -14.56 -0.65 -9.12
N ASN A 65 -15.34 -1.71 -8.88
CA ASN A 65 -15.81 -2.08 -7.54
C ASN A 65 -14.63 -2.28 -6.57
N ILE A 66 -13.45 -2.64 -7.08
CA ILE A 66 -12.19 -2.79 -6.33
C ILE A 66 -11.74 -1.46 -5.69
N ASN A 67 -12.15 -0.31 -6.25
CA ASN A 67 -11.88 1.02 -5.69
C ASN A 67 -12.73 1.32 -4.43
N GLY A 68 -13.75 0.51 -4.13
CA GLY A 68 -14.59 0.68 -2.96
C GLY A 68 -13.80 0.64 -1.65
N PHE A 69 -14.11 1.56 -0.74
CA PHE A 69 -13.41 1.67 0.55
C PHE A 69 -13.40 0.35 1.33
N ASN A 70 -14.55 -0.32 1.42
CA ASN A 70 -14.69 -1.58 2.15
C ASN A 70 -13.79 -2.68 1.56
N ILE A 71 -13.76 -2.83 0.24
CA ILE A 71 -12.96 -3.86 -0.43
C ILE A 71 -11.47 -3.61 -0.20
N LYS A 72 -11.03 -2.35 -0.32
CA LYS A 72 -9.64 -1.96 -0.03
C LYS A 72 -9.21 -2.31 1.39
N VAL A 73 -10.04 -1.93 2.37
CA VAL A 73 -9.74 -2.17 3.77
C VAL A 73 -9.68 -3.66 4.05
N ILE A 74 -10.63 -4.45 3.53
CA ILE A 74 -10.63 -5.91 3.70
C ILE A 74 -9.38 -6.55 3.10
N ILE A 75 -9.04 -6.22 1.84
CA ILE A 75 -7.84 -6.75 1.17
C ILE A 75 -6.58 -6.38 1.96
N ASN A 76 -6.49 -5.13 2.41
CA ASN A 76 -5.33 -4.65 3.15
C ASN A 76 -5.18 -5.37 4.49
N LEU A 77 -6.26 -5.49 5.27
CA LEU A 77 -6.24 -6.21 6.54
C LEU A 77 -5.84 -7.67 6.38
N LEU A 78 -6.39 -8.36 5.36
CA LEU A 78 -6.01 -9.74 5.06
C LEU A 78 -4.52 -9.86 4.71
N LEU A 79 -4.01 -8.95 3.88
CA LEU A 79 -2.61 -8.95 3.46
C LEU A 79 -1.66 -8.73 4.64
N ILE A 80 -1.94 -7.75 5.50
CA ILE A 80 -1.15 -7.48 6.71
C ILE A 80 -1.19 -8.69 7.64
N LEU A 81 -2.36 -9.30 7.85
CA LEU A 81 -2.52 -10.46 8.71
C LEU A 81 -1.67 -11.64 8.21
N ILE A 82 -1.75 -11.97 6.91
CA ILE A 82 -0.98 -13.04 6.29
C ILE A 82 0.52 -12.78 6.45
N ILE A 83 1.00 -11.58 6.13
CA ILE A 83 2.42 -11.23 6.23
C ILE A 83 2.90 -11.30 7.68
N THR A 84 2.08 -10.84 8.62
CA THR A 84 2.41 -10.88 10.05
C THR A 84 2.56 -12.33 10.52
N ILE A 85 1.59 -13.20 10.19
CA ILE A 85 1.64 -14.62 10.54
C ILE A 85 2.86 -15.31 9.92
N LEU A 86 3.12 -15.08 8.63
CA LEU A 86 4.26 -15.66 7.92
C LEU A 86 5.58 -15.23 8.55
N TYR A 87 5.71 -13.96 8.93
CA TYR A 87 6.91 -13.44 9.57
C TYR A 87 7.20 -14.15 10.90
N PHE A 88 6.20 -14.31 11.77
CA PHE A 88 6.39 -14.99 13.05
C PHE A 88 6.71 -16.47 12.85
N LYS A 89 6.01 -17.15 11.94
CA LYS A 89 6.27 -18.56 11.62
C LYS A 89 7.69 -18.80 11.09
N LEU A 90 8.18 -17.93 10.20
CA LEU A 90 9.55 -17.98 9.68
C LEU A 90 10.58 -17.75 10.79
N ARG A 91 10.34 -16.75 11.64
CA ARG A 91 11.22 -16.43 12.77
C ARG A 91 11.31 -17.59 13.78
N ASP A 92 10.21 -18.28 14.05
CA ASP A 92 10.21 -19.42 14.97
C ASP A 92 10.96 -20.62 14.39
N ASN A 93 10.81 -20.89 13.08
CA ASN A 93 11.59 -21.91 12.38
C ASN A 93 13.11 -21.63 12.42
N GLU A 94 13.52 -20.37 12.28
CA GLU A 94 14.95 -19.98 12.39
C GLU A 94 15.52 -20.16 13.81
N ARG A 95 14.68 -20.16 14.84
CA ARG A 95 15.11 -20.38 16.25
C ARG A 95 15.14 -21.84 16.66
N ALA A 96 14.43 -22.70 15.92
CA ALA A 96 14.33 -24.13 16.20
C ALA A 96 15.44 -24.96 15.52
N ASN A 97 16.16 -24.37 14.55
CA ASN A 97 17.35 -24.94 13.92
C ASN A 97 18.62 -24.38 14.55
#